data_AF-A0A534UYX9-F1
#
_entry.id   AF-A0A534UYX9-F1
#
_cell.length_a   1.000
_cell.length_b   1.000
_cell.length_c   1.000
_cell.angle_alpha   90.00
_cell.angle_beta   90.00
_cell.angle_gamma   90.00
#
_symmetry.space_group_name_H-M   'P 1'
#
loop_
_entity.id
_entity.type
_entity.pdbx_description
1 polymer ?
#
loop_
_entity_poly.entity_id
_entity_poly.type
_entity_poly.pdbx_seq_one_letter_code
_entity_poly.pdbx_strand_id
1 'polypeptide(L)'
;MHSKLFAMTTPAGRLRRTIAGLAALAALLAAPAARAAFLPLPANGSQVNNDLANAIDPNQDAGVSDVAGGAVTAGKVPVPWATFEQKVAGGEQQIFARAFKNGAWVTQGFPASLNIDPTQEAEAPSIDFAGTGRPVPWVAWYEPSATSGWPTNIFASRFNVAANRWLPSGQGRGPNHLPSLNVHTLRTAENPSVAGGAAIAGNDPVPWITWEENDGGATDAAALRQIFVAKAVKQAVPGTACPVGTKPTGGIDVNGFCWQQVGLDRLNPSGPLPSDSGDPTLNIDPTRSGVEPDIAFTGPNDTVAWVVWYEEDPTQIDGLRSNDMVFAAKIVADATADGGFRWVAVGNGTAGQTNVLDTLGAHGFGNCAESPDAEDACSLNAIARRDAENPRVAAGTLKPGGTTVPWVVWQEDLGLGDGKHAVFVSRLVGGDHFELFNSGQPVSNTANDATRPDITFSGNVPYISWQEAISDAQVTFVGHFEGGAGAPVFQLDTPSGIPNSGFG
;
A
#
# COMPACT_ATOMS: atom_id res chain seq x y z
N MET A 1 62.50 33.52 25.27
CA MET A 1 62.72 34.81 25.94
C MET A 1 62.53 35.92 24.91
N HIS A 2 61.52 36.77 25.13
CA HIS A 2 61.32 38.16 24.68
C HIS A 2 61.70 38.55 23.22
N SER A 3 60.90 39.25 22.41
CA SER A 3 59.86 40.24 22.71
C SER A 3 59.22 40.75 21.40
N LYS A 4 57.91 41.01 21.43
CA LYS A 4 57.22 42.30 21.10
C LYS A 4 57.45 42.99 19.73
N LEU A 5 56.53 43.76 19.15
CA LEU A 5 55.07 44.03 19.19
C LEU A 5 54.89 45.23 18.19
N PHE A 6 53.84 45.20 17.37
CA PHE A 6 53.01 46.35 16.90
C PHE A 6 53.54 47.47 15.97
N ALA A 7 52.91 47.51 14.79
CA ALA A 7 52.06 48.58 14.22
C ALA A 7 52.47 50.06 14.24
N MET A 8 52.39 50.75 13.07
CA MET A 8 51.43 51.85 12.80
C MET A 8 51.62 52.54 11.42
N THR A 9 50.54 52.52 10.62
CA THR A 9 49.91 53.58 9.80
C THR A 9 50.71 54.63 8.96
N THR A 10 50.57 54.49 7.62
CA THR A 10 50.15 55.46 6.53
C THR A 10 50.46 56.97 6.59
N PRO A 11 50.68 57.71 5.46
CA PRO A 11 49.63 57.93 4.42
C PRO A 11 50.04 58.27 2.95
N ALA A 12 49.04 58.09 2.07
CA ALA A 12 48.64 58.89 0.90
C ALA A 12 49.49 58.97 -0.39
N GLY A 13 48.91 58.46 -1.48
CA GLY A 13 49.36 58.69 -2.85
C GLY A 13 48.32 58.37 -3.94
N ARG A 14 47.25 59.18 -4.00
CA ARG A 14 46.37 59.52 -5.15
C ARG A 14 45.46 58.47 -5.83
N LEU A 15 44.17 58.75 -5.64
CA LEU A 15 42.98 58.42 -6.43
C LEU A 15 43.15 58.53 -7.97
N ARG A 16 42.60 57.55 -8.72
CA ARG A 16 41.42 57.71 -9.59
C ARG A 16 41.09 56.41 -10.35
N ARG A 17 40.01 55.74 -9.95
CA ARG A 17 38.78 55.46 -10.75
C ARG A 17 37.91 54.44 -10.00
N THR A 18 36.74 54.93 -9.60
CA THR A 18 35.55 54.19 -9.18
C THR A 18 35.04 53.28 -10.30
N ILE A 19 34.52 52.10 -9.94
CA ILE A 19 33.15 51.62 -10.25
C ILE A 19 32.89 50.31 -9.48
N ALA A 20 31.84 50.40 -8.65
CA ALA A 20 30.90 49.38 -8.18
C ALA A 20 31.40 48.02 -7.67
N GLY A 21 31.20 47.80 -6.37
CA GLY A 21 31.21 46.49 -5.75
C GLY A 21 29.95 45.68 -6.09
N LEU A 22 30.11 44.36 -6.08
CA LEU A 22 29.03 43.38 -6.06
C LEU A 22 29.27 42.49 -4.83
N ALA A 23 28.61 42.83 -3.74
CA ALA A 23 28.34 41.89 -2.66
C ALA A 23 27.22 40.97 -3.16
N ALA A 24 27.57 39.72 -3.49
CA ALA A 24 26.57 38.69 -3.77
C ALA A 24 25.96 38.25 -2.43
N LEU A 25 24.83 38.84 -2.06
CA LEU A 25 23.92 38.21 -1.11
C LEU A 25 23.36 36.94 -1.77
N ALA A 26 23.81 35.78 -1.30
CA ALA A 26 23.14 34.52 -1.57
C ALA A 26 21.82 34.50 -0.78
N ALA A 27 20.77 35.05 -1.38
CA ALA A 27 19.40 34.77 -0.94
C ALA A 27 19.07 33.34 -1.36
N LEU A 28 19.11 32.39 -0.43
CA LEU A 28 18.37 31.14 -0.58
C LEU A 28 16.89 31.50 -0.66
N LEU A 29 16.37 31.59 -1.88
CA LEU A 29 14.94 31.54 -2.13
C LEU A 29 14.49 30.13 -1.76
N ALA A 30 14.01 29.97 -0.51
CA ALA A 30 13.05 28.92 -0.22
C ALA A 30 11.86 29.18 -1.15
N ALA A 31 11.78 28.42 -2.25
CA ALA A 31 10.61 28.44 -3.09
C ALA A 31 9.42 28.09 -2.17
N PRO A 32 8.37 28.93 -2.11
CA PRO A 32 7.17 28.53 -1.39
C PRO A 32 6.70 27.24 -2.05
N ALA A 33 6.53 26.18 -1.24
CA ALA A 33 5.86 24.98 -1.71
C ALA A 33 4.53 25.45 -2.30
N ALA A 34 4.36 25.30 -3.62
CA ALA A 34 3.11 25.59 -4.26
C ALA A 34 2.08 24.70 -3.57
N ARG A 35 1.20 25.29 -2.75
CA ARG A 35 0.03 24.58 -2.28
C ARG A 35 -0.68 24.13 -3.54
N ALA A 36 -0.76 22.81 -3.76
CA ALA A 36 -1.61 22.27 -4.81
C ALA A 36 -2.98 22.89 -4.60
N ALA A 37 -3.43 23.71 -5.55
CA ALA A 37 -4.77 24.25 -5.47
C ALA A 37 -5.71 23.05 -5.52
N PHE A 38 -6.56 22.89 -4.52
CA PHE A 38 -7.64 21.91 -4.55
C PHE A 38 -8.42 22.16 -5.83
N LEU A 39 -8.35 21.24 -6.79
CA LEU A 39 -9.21 21.29 -7.95
C LEU A 39 -10.63 21.00 -7.44
N PRO A 40 -11.62 21.86 -7.75
CA PRO A 40 -12.98 21.58 -7.35
C PRO A 40 -13.43 20.27 -8.02
N LEU A 41 -14.18 19.45 -7.28
CA LEU A 41 -14.95 18.35 -7.86
C LEU A 41 -15.81 18.87 -9.02
N PRO A 42 -16.25 17.99 -9.96
CA PRO A 42 -17.10 18.41 -11.07
C PRO A 42 -18.27 19.26 -10.59
N ALA A 43 -18.38 20.49 -11.09
CA ALA A 43 -19.41 21.44 -10.65
C ALA A 43 -20.84 20.95 -10.92
N ASN A 44 -20.99 19.97 -11.80
CA ASN A 44 -22.25 19.30 -12.13
C ASN A 44 -22.56 18.07 -11.24
N GLY A 45 -21.71 17.76 -10.25
CA GLY A 45 -21.86 16.58 -9.39
C GLY A 45 -21.62 15.25 -10.10
N SER A 46 -20.93 15.25 -11.25
CA SER A 46 -20.64 14.02 -12.00
C SER A 46 -19.77 13.07 -11.17
N GLN A 47 -20.27 11.84 -11.01
CA GLN A 47 -19.61 10.77 -10.27
C GLN A 47 -18.44 10.17 -11.06
N VAL A 48 -17.53 9.53 -10.34
CA VAL A 48 -16.40 8.79 -10.94
C VAL A 48 -16.87 7.58 -11.74
N ASN A 49 -18.02 6.98 -11.43
CA ASN A 49 -18.61 5.89 -12.19
C ASN A 49 -19.63 6.38 -13.26
N ASN A 50 -19.34 7.49 -13.95
CA ASN A 50 -20.22 8.02 -14.99
C ASN A 50 -19.49 8.28 -16.31
N ASP A 51 -19.60 7.32 -17.23
CA ASP A 51 -19.17 7.38 -18.63
C ASP A 51 -19.84 6.27 -19.48
N LEU A 52 -21.12 6.47 -19.82
CA LEU A 52 -21.93 5.49 -20.55
C LEU A 52 -21.33 5.05 -21.89
N ALA A 53 -20.53 5.90 -22.54
CA ALA A 53 -19.86 5.55 -23.80
C ALA A 53 -18.82 4.42 -23.63
N ASN A 54 -18.33 4.23 -22.40
CA ASN A 54 -17.39 3.20 -22.01
C ASN A 54 -18.04 2.13 -21.12
N ALA A 55 -19.37 2.06 -21.13
CA ALA A 55 -20.18 1.14 -20.32
C ALA A 55 -20.08 1.35 -18.79
N ILE A 56 -19.66 2.55 -18.38
CA ILE A 56 -19.58 2.97 -16.98
C ILE A 56 -20.87 3.74 -16.65
N ASP A 57 -21.82 3.09 -15.98
CA ASP A 57 -23.16 3.63 -15.74
C ASP A 57 -23.40 3.86 -14.24
N PRO A 58 -23.63 5.11 -13.78
CA PRO A 58 -23.74 5.39 -12.35
C PRO A 58 -24.99 4.80 -11.69
N ASN A 59 -25.86 4.13 -12.46
CA ASN A 59 -27.02 3.38 -11.95
C ASN A 59 -26.74 1.88 -11.77
N GLN A 60 -25.53 1.41 -12.06
CA GLN A 60 -25.11 0.04 -11.80
C GLN A 60 -24.30 -0.04 -10.52
N ASP A 61 -24.37 -1.19 -9.87
CA ASP A 61 -23.64 -1.48 -8.63
C ASP A 61 -22.13 -1.35 -8.86
N ALA A 62 -21.50 -0.59 -7.97
CA ALA A 62 -20.07 -0.44 -7.89
C ALA A 62 -19.63 -0.89 -6.50
N GLY A 63 -18.49 -1.57 -6.42
CA GLY A 63 -17.98 -2.10 -5.16
C GLY A 63 -16.67 -1.41 -4.78
N VAL A 64 -15.63 -2.20 -4.58
CA VAL A 64 -14.31 -1.72 -4.14
C VAL A 64 -13.72 -0.71 -5.14
N SER A 65 -13.08 0.31 -4.58
CA SER A 65 -12.38 1.34 -5.35
C SER A 65 -11.11 1.76 -4.64
N ASP A 66 -10.15 2.27 -5.41
CA ASP A 66 -8.90 2.81 -4.92
C ASP A 66 -8.57 4.12 -5.65
N VAL A 67 -7.82 5.01 -5.01
CA VAL A 67 -7.42 6.31 -5.52
C VAL A 67 -5.96 6.61 -5.22
N ALA A 68 -5.24 7.01 -6.27
CA ALA A 68 -3.88 7.54 -6.15
C ALA A 68 -3.74 8.92 -6.80
N GLY A 69 -2.85 9.74 -6.24
CA GLY A 69 -2.41 10.98 -6.85
C GLY A 69 -1.23 10.75 -7.79
N GLY A 70 -1.38 11.03 -9.09
CA GLY A 70 -0.27 10.84 -10.02
C GLY A 70 -0.36 11.65 -11.31
N ALA A 71 0.73 11.68 -12.06
CA ALA A 71 0.81 12.39 -13.33
C ALA A 71 1.54 11.55 -14.38
N VAL A 72 0.96 11.41 -15.58
CA VAL A 72 1.54 10.65 -16.70
C VAL A 72 2.76 11.29 -17.36
N THR A 73 3.33 12.32 -16.73
CA THR A 73 4.53 13.01 -17.16
C THR A 73 5.27 13.47 -15.92
N ALA A 74 6.52 13.02 -15.78
CA ALA A 74 7.34 13.31 -14.61
C ALA A 74 7.43 14.83 -14.34
N GLY A 75 7.29 15.21 -13.07
CA GLY A 75 7.35 16.61 -12.63
C GLY A 75 6.12 17.46 -12.96
N LYS A 76 5.05 16.88 -13.53
CA LYS A 76 3.76 17.57 -13.65
C LYS A 76 2.93 17.44 -12.38
N VAL A 77 1.96 18.34 -12.23
CA VAL A 77 1.04 18.34 -11.08
C VAL A 77 0.26 17.02 -11.07
N PRO A 78 0.34 16.24 -9.99
CA PRO A 78 -0.48 15.05 -9.81
C PRO A 78 -1.96 15.40 -9.83
N VAL A 79 -2.77 14.53 -10.42
CA VAL A 79 -4.23 14.58 -10.35
C VAL A 79 -4.74 13.29 -9.73
N PRO A 80 -5.97 13.27 -9.18
CA PRO A 80 -6.61 12.03 -8.77
C PRO A 80 -6.75 11.05 -9.94
N TRP A 81 -6.37 9.80 -9.72
CA TRP A 81 -6.70 8.64 -10.53
C TRP A 81 -7.49 7.70 -9.65
N ALA A 82 -8.60 7.20 -10.16
CA ALA A 82 -9.46 6.26 -9.47
C ALA A 82 -9.55 4.97 -10.29
N THR A 83 -9.47 3.85 -9.60
CA THR A 83 -9.89 2.54 -10.10
C THR A 83 -11.06 2.04 -9.30
N PHE A 84 -11.98 1.36 -9.96
CA PHE A 84 -13.17 0.83 -9.32
C PHE A 84 -13.70 -0.36 -10.11
N GLU A 85 -14.31 -1.29 -9.38
CA GLU A 85 -15.12 -2.34 -9.97
C GLU A 85 -16.55 -1.84 -10.17
N GLN A 86 -17.16 -2.21 -11.29
CA GLN A 86 -18.55 -1.90 -11.55
C GLN A 86 -19.20 -2.98 -12.41
N LYS A 87 -20.44 -3.33 -12.06
CA LYS A 87 -21.28 -4.19 -12.86
C LYS A 87 -21.66 -3.50 -14.16
N VAL A 88 -21.45 -4.17 -15.28
CA VAL A 88 -21.85 -3.63 -16.58
C VAL A 88 -23.27 -4.07 -16.90
N ALA A 89 -24.07 -3.21 -17.53
CA ALA A 89 -25.45 -3.53 -17.87
C ALA A 89 -25.55 -4.80 -18.74
N GLY A 90 -26.08 -5.88 -18.15
CA GLY A 90 -26.20 -7.19 -18.80
C GLY A 90 -24.89 -7.96 -18.97
N GLY A 91 -23.84 -7.61 -18.22
CA GLY A 91 -22.55 -8.29 -18.21
C GLY A 91 -22.02 -8.48 -16.79
N GLU A 92 -20.75 -8.89 -16.71
CA GLU A 92 -20.06 -9.14 -15.44
C GLU A 92 -19.49 -7.86 -14.80
N GLN A 93 -19.02 -7.98 -13.57
CA GLN A 93 -18.22 -6.97 -12.89
C GLN A 93 -16.92 -6.69 -13.66
N GLN A 94 -16.63 -5.42 -13.94
CA GLN A 94 -15.43 -5.02 -14.68
C GLN A 94 -14.63 -3.98 -13.91
N ILE A 95 -13.31 -3.99 -14.10
CA ILE A 95 -12.41 -2.98 -13.56
C ILE A 95 -12.25 -1.83 -14.55
N PHE A 96 -12.43 -0.60 -14.06
CA PHE A 96 -12.23 0.62 -14.82
C PHE A 96 -11.21 1.55 -14.16
N ALA A 97 -10.57 2.39 -14.97
CA ALA A 97 -9.67 3.44 -14.50
C ALA A 97 -10.05 4.81 -15.07
N ARG A 98 -10.14 5.83 -14.21
CA ARG A 98 -10.42 7.21 -14.60
C ARG A 98 -9.45 8.19 -13.96
N ALA A 99 -9.08 9.22 -14.70
CA ALA A 99 -8.21 10.29 -14.22
C ALA A 99 -8.97 11.61 -14.21
N PHE A 100 -8.74 12.43 -13.19
CA PHE A 100 -9.34 13.75 -13.07
C PHE A 100 -8.55 14.78 -13.90
N LYS A 101 -9.11 15.21 -15.03
CA LYS A 101 -8.44 16.10 -15.99
C LYS A 101 -9.34 17.29 -16.29
N ASN A 102 -8.80 18.50 -16.12
CA ASN A 102 -9.49 19.76 -16.45
C ASN A 102 -10.88 19.88 -15.81
N GLY A 103 -11.04 19.44 -14.55
CA GLY A 103 -12.30 19.54 -13.82
C GLY A 103 -13.32 18.42 -14.13
N ALA A 104 -12.93 17.37 -14.85
CA ALA A 104 -13.79 16.24 -15.18
C ALA A 104 -13.06 14.90 -15.06
N TRP A 105 -13.80 13.84 -14.78
CA TRP A 105 -13.29 12.48 -14.85
C TRP A 105 -13.19 12.01 -16.31
N VAL A 106 -12.05 11.42 -16.67
CA VAL A 106 -11.77 10.93 -18.02
C VAL A 106 -11.30 9.49 -17.95
N THR A 107 -12.02 8.60 -18.64
CA THR A 107 -11.68 7.18 -18.76
C THR A 107 -10.32 6.99 -19.42
N GLN A 108 -9.50 6.09 -18.86
CA GLN A 108 -8.14 5.82 -19.28
C GLN A 108 -8.04 4.39 -19.77
N GLY A 109 -7.61 4.20 -21.02
CA GLY A 109 -7.59 2.89 -21.67
C GLY A 109 -8.66 2.74 -22.76
N PHE A 110 -8.30 2.04 -23.84
CA PHE A 110 -9.22 1.49 -24.82
C PHE A 110 -8.77 0.08 -25.24
N PRO A 111 -9.59 -0.98 -25.05
CA PRO A 111 -10.91 -0.97 -24.38
C PRO A 111 -10.83 -0.45 -22.93
N ALA A 112 -11.99 -0.01 -22.40
CA ALA A 112 -12.06 0.66 -21.10
C ALA A 112 -11.93 -0.31 -19.92
N SER A 113 -12.48 -1.52 -20.04
CA SER A 113 -12.30 -2.58 -19.04
C SER A 113 -10.84 -3.06 -19.02
N LEU A 114 -10.32 -3.28 -17.81
CA LEU A 114 -9.01 -3.85 -17.56
C LEU A 114 -9.02 -5.37 -17.51
N ASN A 115 -10.20 -6.01 -17.37
CA ASN A 115 -10.32 -7.47 -17.25
C ASN A 115 -9.56 -8.18 -18.38
N ILE A 116 -8.84 -9.24 -18.02
CA ILE A 116 -8.24 -10.15 -18.99
C ILE A 116 -9.34 -10.87 -19.77
N ASP A 117 -10.40 -11.30 -19.07
CA ASP A 117 -11.59 -11.89 -19.68
C ASP A 117 -12.85 -11.09 -19.26
N PRO A 118 -13.44 -10.28 -20.16
CA PRO A 118 -14.60 -9.47 -19.83
C PRO A 118 -15.89 -10.30 -19.61
N THR A 119 -15.83 -11.62 -19.74
CA THR A 119 -16.92 -12.53 -19.38
C THR A 119 -16.76 -13.13 -17.98
N GLN A 120 -15.77 -12.69 -17.22
CA GLN A 120 -15.54 -13.07 -15.83
C GLN A 120 -15.64 -11.85 -14.92
N GLU A 121 -16.06 -12.08 -13.68
CA GLU A 121 -16.08 -11.07 -12.63
C GLU A 121 -14.64 -10.73 -12.20
N ALA A 122 -14.34 -9.44 -12.14
CA ALA A 122 -13.07 -8.93 -11.64
C ALA A 122 -13.32 -7.89 -10.55
N GLU A 123 -12.51 -7.94 -9.50
CA GLU A 123 -12.78 -7.24 -8.25
C GLU A 123 -11.49 -6.72 -7.57
N ALA A 124 -11.69 -5.89 -6.54
CA ALA A 124 -10.70 -5.27 -5.67
C ALA A 124 -9.51 -4.63 -6.41
N PRO A 125 -9.77 -3.61 -7.27
CA PRO A 125 -8.68 -2.96 -7.98
C PRO A 125 -7.90 -2.00 -7.07
N SER A 126 -6.57 -2.10 -7.09
CA SER A 126 -5.67 -1.13 -6.44
C SER A 126 -4.80 -0.40 -7.47
N ILE A 127 -4.49 0.88 -7.24
CA ILE A 127 -3.74 1.75 -8.16
C ILE A 127 -2.61 2.52 -7.47
N ASP A 128 -1.43 2.54 -8.08
CA ASP A 128 -0.36 3.49 -7.74
C ASP A 128 0.57 3.76 -8.94
N PHE A 129 1.55 4.65 -8.77
CA PHE A 129 2.46 5.11 -9.80
C PHE A 129 3.90 4.69 -9.57
N ALA A 130 4.52 4.13 -10.61
CA ALA A 130 5.92 3.71 -10.66
C ALA A 130 6.70 4.36 -11.82
N GLY A 131 7.98 3.97 -11.96
CA GLY A 131 8.94 4.50 -12.93
C GLY A 131 9.68 5.75 -12.45
N THR A 132 10.78 6.12 -13.12
CA THR A 132 11.53 7.35 -12.82
C THR A 132 10.62 8.58 -12.82
N GLY A 133 10.48 9.23 -11.67
CA GLY A 133 9.59 10.38 -11.47
C GLY A 133 8.10 10.00 -11.35
N ARG A 134 7.82 8.71 -11.10
CA ARG A 134 6.49 8.10 -10.91
C ARG A 134 5.45 8.44 -12.01
N PRO A 135 5.74 8.32 -13.33
CA PRO A 135 4.79 8.71 -14.36
C PRO A 135 3.92 7.56 -14.87
N VAL A 136 4.11 6.32 -14.40
CA VAL A 136 3.44 5.14 -14.95
C VAL A 136 2.41 4.63 -13.95
N PRO A 137 1.10 4.84 -14.18
CA PRO A 137 0.06 4.16 -13.42
C PRO A 137 0.16 2.64 -13.57
N TRP A 138 -0.02 1.93 -12.48
CA TRP A 138 -0.18 0.49 -12.40
C TRP A 138 -1.48 0.17 -11.66
N VAL A 139 -2.21 -0.83 -12.14
CA VAL A 139 -3.42 -1.33 -11.49
C VAL A 139 -3.25 -2.82 -11.27
N ALA A 140 -3.55 -3.29 -10.06
CA ALA A 140 -3.66 -4.70 -9.71
C ALA A 140 -5.13 -5.03 -9.39
N TRP A 141 -5.58 -6.25 -9.68
CA TRP A 141 -6.93 -6.74 -9.40
C TRP A 141 -6.91 -8.27 -9.37
N TYR A 142 -8.01 -8.90 -8.95
CA TYR A 142 -8.20 -10.35 -9.14
C TYR A 142 -9.35 -10.66 -10.09
N GLU A 143 -9.20 -11.74 -10.85
CA GLU A 143 -10.27 -12.34 -11.65
C GLU A 143 -9.99 -13.84 -11.84
N PRO A 144 -11.00 -14.70 -12.04
CA PRO A 144 -10.77 -16.08 -12.39
C PRO A 144 -10.32 -16.23 -13.86
N SER A 145 -9.69 -17.36 -14.18
CA SER A 145 -9.38 -17.70 -15.58
C SER A 145 -10.11 -18.96 -16.01
N ALA A 146 -11.35 -18.80 -16.50
CA ALA A 146 -12.15 -19.90 -17.02
C ALA A 146 -11.42 -20.67 -18.14
N THR A 147 -10.70 -19.95 -19.01
CA THR A 147 -9.95 -20.57 -20.13
C THR A 147 -8.77 -21.43 -19.66
N SER A 148 -8.22 -21.15 -18.47
CA SER A 148 -7.12 -21.90 -17.88
C SER A 148 -7.57 -22.88 -16.79
N GLY A 149 -8.85 -22.86 -16.42
CA GLY A 149 -9.40 -23.60 -15.28
C GLY A 149 -8.83 -23.15 -13.95
N TRP A 150 -8.43 -21.88 -13.85
CA TRP A 150 -7.89 -21.31 -12.61
C TRP A 150 -8.99 -20.63 -11.79
N PRO A 151 -8.94 -20.73 -10.46
CA PRO A 151 -9.74 -19.86 -9.58
C PRO A 151 -9.29 -18.40 -9.74
N THR A 152 -9.70 -17.51 -8.83
CA THR A 152 -9.24 -16.12 -8.83
C THR A 152 -7.70 -16.07 -8.80
N ASN A 153 -7.15 -15.26 -9.69
CA ASN A 153 -5.73 -15.00 -9.79
C ASN A 153 -5.49 -13.50 -9.79
N ILE A 154 -4.36 -13.08 -9.23
CA ILE A 154 -3.93 -11.69 -9.24
C ILE A 154 -3.31 -11.36 -10.59
N PHE A 155 -3.77 -10.25 -11.18
CA PHE A 155 -3.21 -9.65 -12.39
C PHE A 155 -2.82 -8.21 -12.13
N ALA A 156 -1.89 -7.72 -12.97
CA ALA A 156 -1.48 -6.33 -12.92
C ALA A 156 -1.19 -5.77 -14.31
N SER A 157 -1.61 -4.53 -14.55
CA SER A 157 -1.40 -3.79 -15.79
C SER A 157 -0.74 -2.46 -15.57
N ARG A 158 0.17 -2.11 -16.47
CA ARG A 158 0.70 -0.75 -16.58
C ARG A 158 -0.03 0.04 -17.64
N PHE A 159 -0.18 1.34 -17.42
CA PHE A 159 -0.76 2.21 -18.43
C PHE A 159 0.27 2.63 -19.48
N ASN A 160 -0.01 2.35 -20.75
CA ASN A 160 0.71 2.92 -21.88
C ASN A 160 -0.01 4.17 -22.38
N VAL A 161 0.51 5.33 -21.97
CA VAL A 161 -0.02 6.66 -22.33
C VAL A 161 -0.07 6.89 -23.83
N ALA A 162 0.97 6.45 -24.57
CA ALA A 162 1.06 6.71 -26.01
C ALA A 162 0.01 5.94 -26.81
N ALA A 163 -0.33 4.73 -26.35
CA ALA A 163 -1.36 3.90 -26.95
C ALA A 163 -2.75 4.08 -26.32
N ASN A 164 -2.84 4.85 -25.22
CA ASN A 164 -4.02 4.89 -24.34
C ASN A 164 -4.54 3.48 -24.02
N ARG A 165 -3.66 2.59 -23.55
CA ARG A 165 -3.97 1.17 -23.35
C ARG A 165 -3.31 0.62 -22.09
N TRP A 166 -4.05 -0.21 -21.34
CA TRP A 166 -3.52 -1.01 -20.25
C TRP A 166 -2.83 -2.27 -20.78
N LEU A 167 -1.65 -2.56 -20.25
CA LEU A 167 -0.82 -3.68 -20.69
C LEU A 167 -0.62 -4.65 -19.51
N PRO A 168 -1.34 -5.78 -19.49
CA PRO A 168 -1.11 -6.85 -18.52
C PRO A 168 0.34 -7.29 -18.57
N SER A 169 1.01 -7.33 -17.44
CA SER A 169 2.45 -7.53 -17.39
C SER A 169 2.83 -8.59 -16.37
N GLY A 170 3.83 -9.42 -16.68
CA GLY A 170 4.27 -10.55 -15.85
C GLY A 170 4.75 -11.72 -16.70
N GLN A 171 5.33 -12.75 -16.09
CA GLN A 171 5.65 -13.99 -16.79
C GLN A 171 4.36 -14.67 -17.30
N GLY A 172 4.32 -15.04 -18.58
CA GLY A 172 3.20 -15.80 -19.12
C GLY A 172 3.16 -17.22 -18.56
N ARG A 173 2.09 -17.55 -17.85
CA ARG A 173 1.86 -18.86 -17.21
C ARG A 173 0.67 -19.57 -17.84
N GLY A 174 0.66 -20.90 -17.71
CA GLY A 174 -0.46 -21.73 -18.15
C GLY A 174 -0.71 -21.76 -19.65
N PRO A 175 -1.84 -22.35 -20.07
CA PRO A 175 -2.36 -22.15 -21.41
C PRO A 175 -2.65 -20.66 -21.62
N ASN A 176 -2.41 -20.13 -22.83
CA ASN A 176 -2.59 -18.72 -23.20
C ASN A 176 -1.58 -17.70 -22.64
N HIS A 177 -0.54 -18.13 -21.91
CA HIS A 177 0.52 -17.24 -21.41
C HIS A 177 -0.02 -16.08 -20.56
N LEU A 178 -0.96 -16.36 -19.65
CA LEU A 178 -1.55 -15.34 -18.78
C LEU A 178 -0.56 -14.88 -17.70
N PRO A 179 -0.41 -13.57 -17.46
CA PRO A 179 0.59 -13.03 -16.53
C PRO A 179 0.11 -13.01 -15.07
N SER A 180 -0.27 -14.18 -14.54
CA SER A 180 -0.71 -14.33 -13.14
C SER A 180 0.44 -14.12 -12.15
N LEU A 181 0.17 -13.39 -11.07
CA LEU A 181 1.08 -13.14 -9.96
C LEU A 181 1.07 -14.23 -8.88
N ASN A 182 -0.01 -15.04 -8.80
CA ASN A 182 -0.18 -16.04 -7.74
C ASN A 182 1.10 -16.86 -7.56
N VAL A 183 1.43 -17.27 -6.34
CA VAL A 183 2.48 -18.27 -6.14
C VAL A 183 2.08 -19.55 -6.88
N HIS A 184 0.85 -20.00 -6.67
CA HIS A 184 0.24 -21.18 -7.28
C HIS A 184 -1.03 -20.80 -8.06
N THR A 185 -1.00 -20.90 -9.40
CA THR A 185 -2.16 -20.51 -10.24
C THR A 185 -3.43 -21.34 -10.02
N LEU A 186 -3.33 -22.46 -9.32
CA LEU A 186 -4.47 -23.33 -8.96
C LEU A 186 -4.99 -23.07 -7.54
N ARG A 187 -4.53 -22.00 -6.90
CA ARG A 187 -5.00 -21.51 -5.61
C ARG A 187 -5.72 -20.18 -5.79
N THR A 188 -6.80 -20.01 -5.04
CA THR A 188 -7.58 -18.77 -4.99
C THR A 188 -6.72 -17.65 -4.40
N ALA A 189 -6.68 -16.50 -5.08
CA ALA A 189 -5.95 -15.32 -4.63
C ALA A 189 -6.77 -14.06 -4.88
N GLU A 190 -6.84 -13.20 -3.87
CA GLU A 190 -7.77 -12.06 -3.78
C GLU A 190 -7.09 -10.82 -3.17
N ASN A 191 -7.82 -9.71 -3.12
CA ASN A 191 -7.46 -8.48 -2.42
C ASN A 191 -6.01 -7.96 -2.63
N PRO A 192 -5.59 -7.67 -3.87
CA PRO A 192 -4.27 -7.11 -4.10
C PRO A 192 -4.19 -5.62 -3.75
N SER A 193 -3.08 -5.19 -3.16
CA SER A 193 -2.71 -3.77 -3.02
C SER A 193 -1.38 -3.49 -3.73
N VAL A 194 -1.27 -2.36 -4.43
CA VAL A 194 -0.08 -1.97 -5.21
C VAL A 194 0.55 -0.67 -4.70
N ALA A 195 1.87 -0.68 -4.55
CA ALA A 195 2.66 0.53 -4.32
C ALA A 195 3.87 0.61 -5.25
N GLY A 196 4.11 1.79 -5.81
CA GLY A 196 5.33 2.12 -6.51
C GLY A 196 6.45 2.44 -5.51
N GLY A 197 7.61 1.81 -5.67
CA GLY A 197 8.75 2.08 -4.79
C GLY A 197 10.06 1.49 -5.27
N ALA A 198 11.16 1.97 -4.69
CA ALA A 198 12.51 1.56 -5.05
C ALA A 198 13.27 1.15 -3.79
N ALA A 199 13.32 -0.14 -3.49
CA ALA A 199 14.00 -0.67 -2.30
C ALA A 199 15.53 -0.40 -2.24
N ILE A 200 16.10 0.19 -3.29
CA ILE A 200 17.49 0.65 -3.37
C ILE A 200 17.47 2.10 -3.83
N ALA A 201 18.04 3.00 -3.03
CA ALA A 201 18.09 4.43 -3.35
C ALA A 201 18.74 4.68 -4.71
N GLY A 202 18.10 5.52 -5.53
CA GLY A 202 18.57 5.88 -6.87
C GLY A 202 18.11 4.93 -7.98
N ASN A 203 17.53 3.78 -7.66
CA ASN A 203 16.86 2.95 -8.66
C ASN A 203 15.49 3.53 -9.04
N ASP A 204 15.05 3.23 -10.25
CA ASP A 204 13.68 3.52 -10.70
C ASP A 204 12.66 2.79 -9.79
N PRO A 205 11.61 3.49 -9.32
CA PRO A 205 10.49 2.83 -8.69
C PRO A 205 9.86 1.78 -9.62
N VAL A 206 9.54 0.62 -9.07
CA VAL A 206 8.77 -0.45 -9.72
C VAL A 206 7.49 -0.69 -8.91
N PRO A 207 6.41 -1.23 -9.50
CA PRO A 207 5.29 -1.69 -8.70
C PRO A 207 5.70 -2.87 -7.81
N TRP A 208 5.24 -2.83 -6.58
CA TRP A 208 5.22 -3.93 -5.63
C TRP A 208 3.76 -4.21 -5.31
N ILE A 209 3.40 -5.49 -5.28
CA ILE A 209 2.03 -5.93 -5.07
C ILE A 209 2.03 -6.92 -3.91
N THR A 210 1.16 -6.67 -2.94
CA THR A 210 0.81 -7.61 -1.87
C THR A 210 -0.58 -8.17 -2.14
N TRP A 211 -0.86 -9.40 -1.74
CA TRP A 211 -2.18 -10.05 -1.89
C TRP A 211 -2.35 -11.18 -0.88
N GLU A 212 -3.58 -11.66 -0.74
CA GLU A 212 -3.89 -12.89 -0.01
C GLU A 212 -4.09 -14.05 -0.99
N GLU A 213 -3.53 -15.23 -0.68
CA GLU A 213 -3.69 -16.43 -1.49
C GLU A 213 -3.79 -17.67 -0.60
N ASN A 214 -4.66 -18.61 -0.98
CA ASN A 214 -4.79 -19.88 -0.30
C ASN A 214 -3.52 -20.71 -0.42
N ASP A 215 -2.82 -20.93 0.69
CA ASP A 215 -1.65 -21.79 0.75
C ASP A 215 -1.56 -22.56 2.09
N GLY A 216 -0.56 -23.41 2.26
CA GLY A 216 -0.39 -24.17 3.50
C GLY A 216 -1.37 -25.34 3.65
N GLY A 217 -1.88 -25.91 2.56
CA GLY A 217 -2.81 -27.04 2.59
C GLY A 217 -2.77 -27.88 1.33
N ALA A 218 -3.15 -29.16 1.38
CA ALA A 218 -2.99 -30.09 0.24
C ALA A 218 -3.82 -29.73 -1.01
N THR A 219 -4.89 -28.95 -0.84
CA THR A 219 -5.80 -28.47 -1.89
C THR A 219 -6.20 -27.05 -1.60
N ASP A 220 -6.66 -26.30 -2.60
CA ASP A 220 -7.17 -24.93 -2.42
C ASP A 220 -8.19 -24.82 -1.27
N ALA A 221 -9.20 -25.68 -1.25
CA ALA A 221 -10.23 -25.71 -0.21
C ALA A 221 -9.76 -26.14 1.19
N ALA A 222 -8.52 -26.65 1.33
CA ALA A 222 -7.95 -27.09 2.60
C ALA A 222 -6.82 -26.16 3.07
N ALA A 223 -6.49 -25.15 2.26
CA ALA A 223 -5.51 -24.13 2.58
C ALA A 223 -6.18 -22.97 3.32
N LEU A 224 -5.35 -22.16 3.97
CA LEU A 224 -5.75 -20.90 4.58
C LEU A 224 -5.18 -19.74 3.78
N ARG A 225 -5.74 -18.56 3.95
CA ARG A 225 -5.23 -17.36 3.26
C ARG A 225 -3.89 -16.95 3.84
N GLN A 226 -2.92 -16.71 2.97
CA GLN A 226 -1.56 -16.32 3.30
C GLN A 226 -1.21 -15.04 2.56
N ILE A 227 -0.48 -14.14 3.21
CA ILE A 227 -0.08 -12.88 2.60
C ILE A 227 1.25 -13.04 1.86
N PHE A 228 1.27 -12.65 0.58
CA PHE A 228 2.47 -12.69 -0.26
C PHE A 228 2.76 -11.33 -0.87
N VAL A 229 4.03 -11.12 -1.25
CA VAL A 229 4.48 -9.90 -1.91
C VAL A 229 5.37 -10.22 -3.10
N ALA A 230 5.16 -9.51 -4.21
CA ALA A 230 6.01 -9.56 -5.39
C ALA A 230 6.37 -8.17 -5.87
N LYS A 231 7.55 -8.04 -6.47
CA LYS A 231 8.01 -6.82 -7.14
C LYS A 231 8.21 -7.06 -8.62
N ALA A 232 7.99 -6.03 -9.43
CA ALA A 232 8.27 -6.13 -10.85
C ALA A 232 9.78 -6.07 -11.14
N VAL A 233 10.19 -6.90 -12.09
CA VAL A 233 11.53 -6.95 -12.68
C VAL A 233 11.38 -6.58 -14.16
N LYS A 234 11.81 -5.36 -14.48
CA LYS A 234 11.77 -4.84 -15.85
C LYS A 234 12.73 -5.60 -16.76
N GLN A 235 12.23 -6.08 -17.89
CA GLN A 235 13.04 -6.73 -18.91
C GLN A 235 13.65 -5.71 -19.86
N ALA A 236 14.89 -5.97 -20.30
CA ALA A 236 15.57 -5.13 -21.27
C ALA A 236 14.91 -5.20 -22.66
N VAL A 237 14.35 -6.37 -23.00
CA VAL A 237 13.62 -6.62 -24.24
C VAL A 237 12.31 -7.31 -23.85
N PRO A 238 11.14 -6.74 -24.17
CA PRO A 238 9.87 -7.41 -23.95
C PRO A 238 9.76 -8.72 -24.73
N GLY A 239 9.05 -9.70 -24.18
CA GLY A 239 8.88 -11.02 -24.80
C GLY A 239 10.11 -11.92 -24.69
N THR A 240 10.92 -11.74 -23.64
CA THR A 240 12.05 -12.63 -23.30
C THR A 240 11.77 -13.46 -22.05
N ALA A 241 12.51 -14.56 -21.87
CA ALA A 241 12.38 -15.37 -20.67
C ALA A 241 12.75 -14.56 -19.42
N CYS A 242 12.01 -14.78 -18.33
CA CYS A 242 12.33 -14.14 -17.07
C CYS A 242 13.72 -14.57 -16.57
N PRO A 243 14.43 -13.70 -15.81
CA PRO A 243 15.76 -14.02 -15.29
C PRO A 243 15.77 -15.33 -14.51
N VAL A 244 16.90 -16.05 -14.57
CA VAL A 244 17.09 -17.27 -13.79
C VAL A 244 16.96 -16.96 -12.30
N GLY A 245 16.20 -17.78 -11.59
CA GLY A 245 15.89 -17.57 -10.17
C GLY A 245 14.60 -16.77 -9.94
N THR A 246 13.93 -16.29 -10.98
CA THR A 246 12.61 -15.67 -10.81
C THR A 246 11.58 -16.68 -10.30
N LYS A 247 10.95 -16.33 -9.17
CA LYS A 247 9.84 -17.07 -8.56
C LYS A 247 8.58 -16.17 -8.49
N PRO A 248 7.37 -16.69 -8.75
CA PRO A 248 7.10 -18.05 -9.21
C PRO A 248 7.69 -18.29 -10.60
N THR A 249 8.19 -19.51 -10.85
CA THR A 249 8.84 -19.83 -12.12
C THR A 249 7.84 -19.76 -13.25
N GLY A 250 8.20 -19.12 -14.36
CA GLY A 250 7.34 -19.09 -15.54
C GLY A 250 7.94 -18.38 -16.74
N GLY A 251 7.73 -19.01 -17.90
CA GLY A 251 7.47 -18.39 -19.20
C GLY A 251 8.35 -17.25 -19.72
N ILE A 252 7.81 -16.66 -20.78
CA ILE A 252 8.29 -15.44 -21.41
C ILE A 252 7.50 -14.27 -20.81
N ASP A 253 8.16 -13.15 -20.57
CA ASP A 253 7.50 -11.94 -20.09
C ASP A 253 6.43 -11.47 -21.07
N VAL A 254 5.28 -11.09 -20.52
CA VAL A 254 4.21 -10.40 -21.22
C VAL A 254 4.42 -8.91 -20.95
N ASN A 255 4.54 -8.12 -22.01
CA ASN A 255 4.63 -6.65 -21.98
C ASN A 255 5.79 -6.02 -21.19
N GLY A 256 6.91 -6.74 -21.00
CA GLY A 256 8.21 -6.19 -20.60
C GLY A 256 8.58 -6.35 -19.13
N PHE A 257 7.85 -7.13 -18.36
CA PHE A 257 8.08 -7.30 -16.92
C PHE A 257 7.85 -8.74 -16.47
N CYS A 258 8.63 -9.15 -15.48
CA CYS A 258 8.41 -10.36 -14.69
C CYS A 258 8.07 -9.98 -13.24
N TRP A 259 7.40 -10.84 -12.51
CA TRP A 259 7.12 -10.71 -11.09
C TRP A 259 8.04 -11.62 -10.30
N GLN A 260 8.68 -11.05 -9.28
CA GLN A 260 9.57 -11.74 -8.37
C GLN A 260 8.96 -11.67 -6.96
N GLN A 261 8.60 -12.82 -6.39
CA GLN A 261 8.20 -12.93 -4.99
C GLN A 261 9.33 -12.45 -4.06
N VAL A 262 8.98 -11.99 -2.87
CA VAL A 262 9.93 -11.38 -1.93
C VAL A 262 9.76 -11.96 -0.54
N GLY A 263 10.84 -12.54 0.00
CA GLY A 263 10.87 -13.04 1.39
C GLY A 263 11.72 -14.29 1.56
N LEU A 264 11.75 -14.80 2.79
CA LEU A 264 12.33 -16.09 3.11
C LEU A 264 11.25 -17.17 3.00
N ASP A 265 11.56 -18.25 2.30
CA ASP A 265 10.71 -19.44 2.24
C ASP A 265 10.49 -19.96 3.68
N ARG A 266 9.22 -20.07 4.10
CA ARG A 266 8.89 -20.48 5.48
C ARG A 266 7.63 -21.30 5.66
N LEU A 267 6.74 -21.39 4.67
CA LEU A 267 5.52 -22.20 4.74
C LEU A 267 5.57 -23.37 3.77
N ASN A 268 5.27 -24.57 4.23
CA ASN A 268 5.08 -25.72 3.35
C ASN A 268 3.80 -25.54 2.52
N PRO A 269 3.83 -25.57 1.17
CA PRO A 269 2.62 -25.36 0.36
C PRO A 269 1.54 -26.44 0.49
N SER A 270 1.86 -27.57 1.13
CA SER A 270 0.98 -28.72 1.30
C SER A 270 0.48 -28.93 2.74
N GLY A 271 0.85 -28.05 3.68
CA GLY A 271 0.37 -28.10 5.06
C GLY A 271 0.89 -26.92 5.89
N PRO A 272 0.23 -26.55 7.00
CA PRO A 272 0.59 -25.36 7.78
C PRO A 272 1.78 -25.65 8.69
N LEU A 273 2.89 -26.07 8.10
CA LEU A 273 4.12 -26.48 8.75
C LEU A 273 5.28 -25.62 8.23
N PRO A 274 6.27 -25.33 9.09
CA PRO A 274 7.43 -24.54 8.69
C PRO A 274 8.28 -25.28 7.66
N SER A 275 8.80 -24.57 6.66
CA SER A 275 9.61 -25.12 5.56
C SER A 275 10.56 -24.09 4.97
N ASP A 276 11.87 -24.36 5.00
CA ASP A 276 12.94 -23.49 4.47
C ASP A 276 13.10 -23.54 2.94
N SER A 277 12.26 -24.33 2.27
CA SER A 277 12.16 -24.43 0.81
C SER A 277 10.71 -24.31 0.31
N GLY A 278 9.83 -23.76 1.15
CA GLY A 278 8.42 -23.54 0.85
C GLY A 278 8.16 -22.15 0.25
N ASP A 279 7.08 -21.52 0.68
CA ASP A 279 6.63 -20.21 0.18
C ASP A 279 6.81 -19.09 1.24
N PRO A 280 7.05 -17.85 0.81
CA PRO A 280 7.45 -16.75 1.70
C PRO A 280 6.26 -15.96 2.27
N THR A 281 5.38 -16.62 3.02
CA THR A 281 4.23 -15.97 3.67
C THR A 281 4.65 -14.90 4.70
N LEU A 282 3.90 -13.80 4.75
CA LEU A 282 4.05 -12.78 5.81
C LEU A 282 3.32 -13.13 7.10
N ASN A 283 2.39 -14.10 7.11
CA ASN A 283 1.63 -14.43 8.30
C ASN A 283 2.59 -14.71 9.48
N ILE A 284 2.29 -14.12 10.63
CA ILE A 284 2.92 -14.43 11.92
C ILE A 284 2.58 -15.86 12.29
N ASP A 285 1.30 -16.22 12.19
CA ASP A 285 0.80 -17.57 12.39
C ASP A 285 0.17 -18.12 11.09
N PRO A 286 0.90 -18.95 10.33
CA PRO A 286 0.36 -19.56 9.11
C PRO A 286 -0.76 -20.59 9.33
N THR A 287 -1.17 -20.86 10.58
CA THR A 287 -2.37 -21.65 10.91
C THR A 287 -3.64 -20.81 11.00
N ARG A 288 -3.51 -19.49 10.78
CA ARG A 288 -4.58 -18.50 10.63
C ARG A 288 -4.66 -17.98 9.20
N SER A 289 -5.82 -17.43 8.84
CA SER A 289 -6.02 -16.73 7.57
C SER A 289 -5.50 -15.30 7.69
N GLY A 290 -4.51 -14.94 6.89
CA GLY A 290 -4.06 -13.56 6.73
C GLY A 290 -4.83 -12.91 5.60
N VAL A 291 -5.41 -11.74 5.85
CA VAL A 291 -6.38 -11.09 4.95
C VAL A 291 -6.22 -9.57 4.89
N GLU A 292 -6.80 -8.97 3.85
CA GLU A 292 -6.87 -7.52 3.61
C GLU A 292 -5.49 -6.82 3.69
N PRO A 293 -4.48 -7.28 2.92
CA PRO A 293 -3.16 -6.69 2.98
C PRO A 293 -3.12 -5.33 2.28
N ASP A 294 -2.33 -4.40 2.82
CA ASP A 294 -2.07 -3.10 2.20
C ASP A 294 -0.57 -2.76 2.24
N ILE A 295 -0.08 -2.00 1.26
CA ILE A 295 1.35 -1.74 1.06
C ILE A 295 1.66 -0.25 0.84
N ALA A 296 2.73 0.23 1.47
CA ALA A 296 3.28 1.56 1.23
C ALA A 296 4.80 1.58 1.23
N PHE A 297 5.38 2.57 0.54
CA PHE A 297 6.82 2.84 0.60
C PHE A 297 7.15 4.09 1.39
N THR A 298 8.12 3.97 2.29
CA THR A 298 8.50 5.04 3.22
C THR A 298 10.03 5.23 3.23
N GLY A 299 10.50 6.12 4.09
CA GLY A 299 11.92 6.37 4.26
C GLY A 299 12.48 7.36 3.23
N PRO A 300 13.78 7.66 3.29
CA PRO A 300 14.41 8.56 2.34
C PRO A 300 14.37 7.94 0.93
N ASN A 301 13.73 8.63 -0.02
CA ASN A 301 13.55 8.16 -1.40
C ASN A 301 12.66 6.92 -1.56
N ASP A 302 11.71 6.69 -0.64
CA ASP A 302 10.72 5.62 -0.75
C ASP A 302 11.39 4.23 -0.91
N THR A 303 12.33 3.92 -0.01
CA THR A 303 13.18 2.73 -0.09
C THR A 303 12.78 1.60 0.86
N VAL A 304 11.80 1.81 1.73
CA VAL A 304 11.35 0.79 2.67
C VAL A 304 9.88 0.50 2.40
N ALA A 305 9.61 -0.67 1.81
CA ALA A 305 8.27 -1.21 1.71
C ALA A 305 7.78 -1.66 3.09
N TRP A 306 6.52 -1.37 3.36
CA TRP A 306 5.76 -1.80 4.53
C TRP A 306 4.50 -2.48 4.06
N VAL A 307 4.20 -3.64 4.63
CA VAL A 307 2.92 -4.32 4.43
C VAL A 307 2.22 -4.41 5.78
N VAL A 308 0.92 -4.12 5.78
CA VAL A 308 0.01 -4.37 6.90
C VAL A 308 -1.04 -5.37 6.47
N TRP A 309 -1.55 -6.15 7.41
CA TRP A 309 -2.62 -7.13 7.21
C TRP A 309 -3.23 -7.44 8.58
N TYR A 310 -4.33 -8.18 8.62
CA TYR A 310 -4.76 -8.82 9.86
C TYR A 310 -4.87 -10.33 9.68
N GLU A 311 -4.74 -11.06 10.79
CA GLU A 311 -4.97 -12.50 10.83
C GLU A 311 -6.25 -12.80 11.59
N GLU A 312 -7.09 -13.64 10.99
CA GLU A 312 -8.35 -14.16 11.52
C GLU A 312 -8.28 -15.69 11.67
N ASP A 313 -9.32 -16.28 12.24
CA ASP A 313 -9.42 -17.70 12.64
C ASP A 313 -8.66 -18.07 13.94
N PRO A 314 -9.10 -19.12 14.65
CA PRO A 314 -8.37 -19.64 15.80
C PRO A 314 -7.00 -20.22 15.41
N THR A 315 -5.96 -19.84 16.14
CA THR A 315 -4.63 -20.47 16.05
C THR A 315 -4.68 -21.98 16.29
N GLN A 316 -3.85 -22.73 15.56
CA GLN A 316 -3.53 -24.14 15.83
C GLN A 316 -2.16 -24.30 16.51
N ILE A 317 -1.50 -23.19 16.88
CA ILE A 317 -0.25 -23.15 17.62
C ILE A 317 -0.56 -22.97 19.11
N ASP A 318 -0.20 -23.98 19.91
CA ASP A 318 -0.44 -23.97 21.36
C ASP A 318 0.17 -22.71 22.03
N GLY A 319 -0.70 -21.86 22.59
CA GLY A 319 -0.33 -20.72 23.41
C GLY A 319 -0.44 -19.35 22.74
N LEU A 320 -0.61 -19.30 21.42
CA LEU A 320 -0.86 -18.04 20.69
C LEU A 320 -2.29 -17.54 20.86
N ARG A 321 -2.55 -16.31 20.40
CA ARG A 321 -3.86 -15.66 20.40
C ARG A 321 -4.80 -16.30 19.38
N SER A 322 -6.10 -16.17 19.63
CA SER A 322 -7.16 -16.64 18.73
C SER A 322 -8.20 -15.56 18.42
N ASN A 323 -7.87 -14.31 18.76
CA ASN A 323 -8.60 -13.13 18.34
C ASN A 323 -7.96 -12.56 17.07
N ASP A 324 -8.66 -11.66 16.39
CA ASP A 324 -8.17 -11.04 15.17
C ASP A 324 -7.09 -10.01 15.51
N MET A 325 -5.98 -10.03 14.77
CA MET A 325 -4.81 -9.22 15.09
C MET A 325 -4.22 -8.55 13.87
N VAL A 326 -3.97 -7.25 13.98
CA VAL A 326 -3.31 -6.45 12.95
C VAL A 326 -1.79 -6.54 13.11
N PHE A 327 -1.09 -6.76 12.01
CA PHE A 327 0.36 -6.82 11.95
C PHE A 327 0.92 -5.88 10.91
N ALA A 328 2.23 -5.58 11.04
CA ALA A 328 2.98 -4.84 10.05
C ALA A 328 4.39 -5.43 9.91
N ALA A 329 4.91 -5.44 8.69
CA ALA A 329 6.28 -5.86 8.41
C ALA A 329 6.97 -4.93 7.42
N LYS A 330 8.29 -4.79 7.57
CA LYS A 330 9.14 -4.04 6.64
C LYS A 330 10.13 -4.94 5.93
N ILE A 331 10.51 -4.56 4.71
CA ILE A 331 11.62 -5.20 4.01
C ILE A 331 12.97 -4.84 4.63
N VAL A 332 13.88 -5.81 4.63
CA VAL A 332 15.31 -5.65 4.94
C VAL A 332 16.11 -6.41 3.89
N ALA A 333 17.18 -5.79 3.38
CA ALA A 333 18.02 -6.41 2.35
C ALA A 333 18.60 -7.74 2.84
N ASP A 334 18.45 -8.77 2.01
CA ASP A 334 18.94 -10.13 2.26
C ASP A 334 19.21 -10.84 0.94
N ALA A 335 20.48 -11.03 0.60
CA ALA A 335 20.88 -11.62 -0.68
C ALA A 335 20.53 -13.11 -0.82
N THR A 336 20.17 -13.79 0.27
CA THR A 336 19.76 -15.21 0.23
C THR A 336 18.25 -15.38 0.12
N ALA A 337 17.47 -14.32 0.36
CA ALA A 337 16.03 -14.33 0.26
C ALA A 337 15.56 -14.08 -1.19
N ASP A 338 14.36 -14.55 -1.51
CA ASP A 338 13.75 -14.27 -2.80
C ASP A 338 13.59 -12.76 -3.00
N GLY A 339 13.86 -12.32 -4.23
CA GLY A 339 13.84 -10.89 -4.56
C GLY A 339 14.93 -10.04 -3.90
N GLY A 340 15.79 -10.63 -3.05
CA GLY A 340 16.89 -9.97 -2.35
C GLY A 340 16.49 -9.29 -1.05
N PHE A 341 15.34 -9.63 -0.46
CA PHE A 341 14.85 -9.04 0.79
C PHE A 341 14.14 -10.07 1.66
N ARG A 342 14.30 -9.94 2.97
CA ARG A 342 13.49 -10.60 3.99
C ARG A 342 12.54 -9.61 4.65
N TRP A 343 11.52 -10.14 5.34
CA TRP A 343 10.57 -9.35 6.09
C TRP A 343 10.85 -9.39 7.59
N VAL A 344 10.65 -8.25 8.24
CA VAL A 344 10.78 -8.09 9.70
C VAL A 344 9.49 -7.50 10.22
N ALA A 345 8.80 -8.22 11.10
CA ALA A 345 7.61 -7.76 11.78
C ALA A 345 7.96 -6.65 12.78
N VAL A 346 7.09 -5.63 12.84
CA VAL A 346 7.25 -4.45 13.68
C VAL A 346 5.89 -4.10 14.26
N GLY A 347 5.75 -4.29 15.57
CA GLY A 347 4.54 -3.97 16.33
C GLY A 347 4.78 -2.94 17.42
N ASN A 348 3.80 -2.81 18.31
CA ASN A 348 3.82 -1.85 19.42
C ASN A 348 4.96 -2.13 20.43
N GLY A 349 5.29 -3.40 20.66
CA GLY A 349 6.27 -3.85 21.65
C GLY A 349 7.67 -4.13 21.09
N THR A 350 7.95 -3.81 19.82
CA THR A 350 9.16 -4.27 19.11
C THR A 350 10.38 -3.36 19.23
N ALA A 351 10.32 -2.32 20.09
CA ALA A 351 11.41 -1.36 20.25
C ALA A 351 12.73 -2.07 20.60
N GLY A 352 13.80 -1.80 19.83
CA GLY A 352 15.10 -2.44 19.98
C GLY A 352 15.16 -3.93 19.61
N GLN A 353 14.11 -4.51 19.02
CA GLN A 353 14.05 -5.91 18.62
C GLN A 353 14.22 -6.09 17.11
N THR A 354 14.40 -7.34 16.67
CA THR A 354 14.38 -7.71 15.25
C THR A 354 13.65 -9.03 15.13
N ASN A 355 12.43 -8.98 14.62
CA ASN A 355 11.52 -10.12 14.53
C ASN A 355 11.41 -10.56 13.08
N VAL A 356 12.39 -11.34 12.64
CA VAL A 356 12.45 -11.84 11.27
C VAL A 356 11.33 -12.86 11.04
N LEU A 357 10.68 -12.76 9.89
CA LEU A 357 9.76 -13.76 9.39
C LEU A 357 10.57 -14.87 8.70
N ASP A 358 10.95 -15.89 9.46
CA ASP A 358 11.77 -17.01 9.02
C ASP A 358 11.26 -18.35 9.62
N THR A 359 12.11 -19.38 9.57
CA THR A 359 11.85 -20.73 10.08
C THR A 359 12.42 -21.00 11.48
N LEU A 360 12.88 -19.96 12.19
CA LEU A 360 13.45 -20.08 13.53
C LEU A 360 12.36 -20.06 14.61
N GLY A 361 12.79 -20.22 15.86
CA GLY A 361 11.93 -20.18 17.04
C GLY A 361 11.24 -21.51 17.36
N ALA A 362 10.52 -21.55 18.49
CA ALA A 362 9.94 -22.77 19.03
C ALA A 362 8.91 -23.44 18.10
N HIS A 363 8.18 -22.63 17.34
CA HIS A 363 7.14 -23.07 16.41
C HIS A 363 7.58 -23.01 14.94
N GLY A 364 8.82 -22.59 14.67
CA GLY A 364 9.39 -22.53 13.32
C GLY A 364 8.81 -21.41 12.45
N PHE A 365 8.16 -20.41 13.03
CA PHE A 365 7.61 -19.26 12.30
C PHE A 365 8.17 -17.92 12.83
N GLY A 366 9.42 -17.91 13.29
CA GLY A 366 10.10 -16.70 13.75
C GLY A 366 9.64 -16.22 15.13
N ASN A 367 10.27 -15.13 15.59
CA ASN A 367 10.17 -14.70 16.99
C ASN A 367 8.76 -14.30 17.45
N CYS A 368 7.95 -13.72 16.54
CA CYS A 368 6.59 -13.27 16.89
C CYS A 368 5.65 -14.44 17.21
N ALA A 369 5.91 -15.62 16.67
CA ALA A 369 5.08 -16.81 16.86
C ALA A 369 5.54 -17.67 18.05
N GLU A 370 6.45 -17.20 18.91
CA GLU A 370 7.02 -18.01 20.00
C GLU A 370 6.17 -18.09 21.27
N SER A 371 5.37 -17.07 21.53
CA SER A 371 4.60 -16.93 22.77
C SER A 371 3.54 -15.83 22.61
N PRO A 372 2.48 -15.81 23.43
CA PRO A 372 1.48 -14.75 23.36
C PRO A 372 2.06 -13.36 23.66
N ASP A 373 3.11 -13.26 24.48
CA ASP A 373 3.75 -11.97 24.76
C ASP A 373 4.58 -11.47 23.57
N ALA A 374 5.20 -12.38 22.80
CA ALA A 374 5.92 -12.04 21.59
C ALA A 374 4.96 -11.64 20.46
N GLU A 375 3.84 -12.34 20.34
CA GLU A 375 2.78 -12.03 19.38
C GLU A 375 2.13 -10.67 19.70
N ASP A 376 1.76 -10.44 20.96
CA ASP A 376 1.26 -9.14 21.45
C ASP A 376 2.25 -8.00 21.18
N ALA A 377 3.56 -8.27 21.29
CA ALA A 377 4.58 -7.26 20.98
C ALA A 377 4.64 -6.94 19.47
N CYS A 378 4.40 -7.93 18.61
CA CYS A 378 4.43 -7.78 17.15
C CYS A 378 3.12 -7.23 16.55
N SER A 379 2.00 -7.26 17.28
CA SER A 379 0.74 -6.70 16.79
C SER A 379 0.64 -5.18 16.95
N LEU A 380 -0.30 -4.59 16.21
CA LEU A 380 -0.65 -3.18 16.26
C LEU A 380 -1.88 -2.88 17.12
N ASN A 381 -2.68 -3.90 17.46
CA ASN A 381 -3.88 -3.78 18.29
C ASN A 381 -3.60 -2.84 19.48
N ALA A 382 -4.48 -1.86 19.69
CA ALA A 382 -4.42 -0.98 20.84
C ALA A 382 -4.54 -1.79 22.14
N ILE A 383 -5.35 -2.85 22.11
CA ILE A 383 -5.44 -3.88 23.14
C ILE A 383 -5.32 -5.25 22.46
N ALA A 384 -4.18 -5.91 22.63
CA ALA A 384 -3.81 -7.16 21.92
C ALA A 384 -4.78 -8.35 22.03
N ARG A 385 -5.76 -8.30 22.95
CA ARG A 385 -6.76 -9.36 23.15
C ARG A 385 -8.12 -9.07 22.52
N ARG A 386 -8.23 -7.98 21.77
CA ARG A 386 -9.45 -7.58 21.08
C ARG A 386 -9.26 -7.76 19.60
N ASP A 387 -10.35 -8.08 18.91
CA ASP A 387 -10.36 -8.21 17.47
C ASP A 387 -10.02 -6.86 16.83
N ALA A 388 -9.03 -6.87 15.96
CA ALA A 388 -8.59 -5.73 15.17
C ALA A 388 -8.47 -6.15 13.71
N GLU A 389 -9.03 -5.35 12.81
CA GLU A 389 -9.30 -5.73 11.43
C GLU A 389 -9.03 -4.57 10.47
N ASN A 390 -9.04 -4.89 9.18
CA ASN A 390 -9.07 -3.92 8.07
C ASN A 390 -8.01 -2.81 8.17
N PRO A 391 -6.72 -3.15 8.33
CA PRO A 391 -5.68 -2.14 8.41
C PRO A 391 -5.42 -1.50 7.04
N ARG A 392 -5.10 -0.20 7.04
CA ARG A 392 -4.61 0.54 5.86
C ARG A 392 -3.35 1.31 6.21
N VAL A 393 -2.42 1.44 5.26
CA VAL A 393 -1.11 2.06 5.47
C VAL A 393 -0.83 3.18 4.49
N ALA A 394 -0.38 4.32 5.00
CA ALA A 394 0.11 5.41 4.17
C ALA A 394 1.52 5.85 4.58
N ALA A 395 2.30 6.26 3.59
CA ALA A 395 3.57 6.92 3.82
C ALA A 395 3.37 8.41 4.11
N GLY A 396 3.89 8.88 5.23
CA GLY A 396 3.73 10.29 5.56
C GLY A 396 4.61 10.81 6.68
N THR A 397 4.60 12.12 6.84
CA THR A 397 5.39 12.81 7.87
C THR A 397 4.72 14.11 8.27
N LEU A 398 4.64 14.38 9.57
CA LEU A 398 4.08 15.64 10.10
C LEU A 398 5.05 16.81 9.97
N LYS A 399 6.28 16.58 9.53
CA LYS A 399 7.33 17.59 9.44
C LYS A 399 7.61 17.90 7.96
N PRO A 400 7.40 19.14 7.49
CA PRO A 400 7.83 19.54 6.14
C PRO A 400 9.31 19.21 5.89
N GLY A 401 9.58 18.52 4.79
CA GLY A 401 10.92 18.02 4.42
C GLY A 401 11.46 16.90 5.32
N GLY A 402 10.65 16.37 6.23
CA GLY A 402 10.98 15.19 7.02
C GLY A 402 10.89 13.91 6.20
N THR A 403 11.58 12.87 6.66
CA THR A 403 11.45 11.52 6.12
C THR A 403 10.05 10.98 6.42
N THR A 404 9.43 10.32 5.43
CA THR A 404 8.17 9.61 5.61
C THR A 404 8.37 8.34 6.43
N VAL A 405 7.36 8.02 7.25
CA VAL A 405 7.26 6.78 8.01
C VAL A 405 5.89 6.15 7.70
N PRO A 406 5.68 4.85 7.94
CA PRO A 406 4.36 4.26 7.79
C PRO A 406 3.44 4.78 8.91
N TRP A 407 2.22 5.12 8.51
CA TRP A 407 1.08 5.39 9.36
C TRP A 407 0.04 4.34 9.08
N VAL A 408 -0.48 3.72 10.13
CA VAL A 408 -1.44 2.63 10.01
C VAL A 408 -2.73 3.04 10.71
N VAL A 409 -3.86 2.79 10.04
CA VAL A 409 -5.20 2.90 10.62
C VAL A 409 -5.85 1.54 10.59
N TRP A 410 -6.70 1.24 11.55
CA TRP A 410 -7.46 -0.02 11.62
C TRP A 410 -8.72 0.18 12.45
N GLN A 411 -9.65 -0.77 12.34
CA GLN A 411 -10.83 -0.85 13.20
C GLN A 411 -10.56 -1.88 14.30
N GLU A 412 -10.97 -1.59 15.54
CA GLU A 412 -10.78 -2.52 16.66
C GLU A 412 -12.01 -2.53 17.57
N ASP A 413 -12.40 -3.74 18.01
CA ASP A 413 -13.52 -3.95 18.93
C ASP A 413 -13.32 -3.16 20.22
N LEU A 414 -14.40 -2.57 20.73
CA LEU A 414 -14.38 -1.76 21.94
C LEU A 414 -14.40 -2.60 23.23
N GLY A 415 -14.57 -3.91 23.15
CA GLY A 415 -14.65 -4.83 24.28
C GLY A 415 -15.87 -4.61 25.15
N LEU A 416 -16.93 -4.02 24.58
CA LEU A 416 -18.17 -3.67 25.29
C LEU A 416 -19.26 -4.76 25.17
N GLY A 417 -19.01 -5.80 24.35
CA GLY A 417 -19.91 -6.92 24.14
C GLY A 417 -21.06 -6.65 23.17
N ASP A 418 -21.07 -5.50 22.49
CA ASP A 418 -22.02 -5.13 21.43
C ASP A 418 -21.43 -5.20 20.01
N GLY A 419 -20.17 -5.64 19.88
CA GLY A 419 -19.48 -5.87 18.60
C GLY A 419 -19.12 -4.59 17.84
N LYS A 420 -19.08 -3.44 18.53
CA LYS A 420 -18.74 -2.16 17.91
C LYS A 420 -17.25 -1.93 17.83
N HIS A 421 -16.82 -1.43 16.69
CA HIS A 421 -15.45 -1.04 16.43
C HIS A 421 -15.25 0.46 16.57
N ALA A 422 -14.02 0.85 16.89
CA ALA A 422 -13.53 2.21 16.73
C ALA A 422 -12.25 2.24 15.90
N VAL A 423 -12.00 3.39 15.26
CA VAL A 423 -10.86 3.58 14.37
C VAL A 423 -9.66 4.10 15.15
N PHE A 424 -8.57 3.35 15.13
CA PHE A 424 -7.31 3.72 15.75
C PHE A 424 -6.28 4.10 14.70
N VAL A 425 -5.25 4.83 15.14
CA VAL A 425 -4.16 5.30 14.28
C VAL A 425 -2.85 5.08 15.03
N SER A 426 -1.85 4.54 14.35
CA SER A 426 -0.47 4.43 14.85
C SER A 426 0.53 4.90 13.81
N ARG A 427 1.76 5.14 14.25
CA ARG A 427 2.88 5.48 13.35
C ARG A 427 4.17 4.87 13.84
N LEU A 428 5.11 4.65 12.93
CA LEU A 428 6.43 4.20 13.30
C LEU A 428 7.22 5.28 14.05
N VAL A 429 7.82 4.88 15.16
CA VAL A 429 8.73 5.66 16.01
C VAL A 429 10.04 4.91 16.15
N GLY A 430 11.15 5.64 16.24
CA GLY A 430 12.50 5.05 16.34
C GLY A 430 13.00 4.29 15.09
N GLY A 431 12.12 3.98 14.14
CA GLY A 431 12.39 3.10 13.01
C GLY A 431 12.16 1.61 13.32
N ASP A 432 11.70 1.29 14.52
CA ASP A 432 11.72 -0.07 15.08
C ASP A 432 10.49 -0.45 15.91
N HIS A 433 9.50 0.43 16.10
CA HIS A 433 8.21 0.09 16.72
C HIS A 433 7.11 1.07 16.32
N PHE A 434 5.86 0.66 16.45
CA PHE A 434 4.72 1.56 16.31
C PHE A 434 4.32 2.14 17.66
N GLU A 435 3.87 3.39 17.66
CA GLU A 435 3.20 4.02 18.78
C GLU A 435 1.79 4.44 18.36
N LEU A 436 0.81 4.16 19.21
CA LEU A 436 -0.53 4.70 19.06
C LEU A 436 -0.48 6.23 19.01
N PHE A 437 -1.18 6.80 18.05
CA PHE A 437 -1.34 8.23 17.92
C PHE A 437 -2.57 8.72 18.71
N ASN A 438 -2.81 10.03 18.73
CA ASN A 438 -3.94 10.62 19.45
C ASN A 438 -4.03 10.22 20.94
N SER A 439 -2.88 10.09 21.62
CA SER A 439 -2.78 9.62 23.01
C SER A 439 -3.41 8.23 23.25
N GLY A 440 -3.45 7.37 22.23
CA GLY A 440 -4.06 6.05 22.31
C GLY A 440 -5.59 6.04 22.22
N GLN A 441 -6.22 7.18 21.94
CA GLN A 441 -7.67 7.26 21.76
C GLN A 441 -8.06 7.07 20.30
N PRO A 442 -9.20 6.42 20.00
CA PRO A 442 -9.69 6.33 18.64
C PRO A 442 -10.06 7.71 18.07
N VAL A 443 -10.10 7.83 16.75
CA VAL A 443 -10.50 9.05 16.03
C VAL A 443 -11.99 9.07 15.68
N SER A 444 -12.65 7.91 15.67
CA SER A 444 -14.08 7.76 15.38
C SER A 444 -14.94 7.91 16.63
N ASN A 445 -16.26 8.01 16.44
CA ASN A 445 -17.22 8.07 17.53
C ASN A 445 -17.48 6.67 18.11
N THR A 446 -17.08 6.43 19.35
CA THR A 446 -17.24 5.12 20.02
C THR A 446 -18.69 4.73 20.34
N ALA A 447 -19.67 5.60 20.07
CA ALA A 447 -21.09 5.27 20.22
C ALA A 447 -21.63 4.44 19.03
N ASN A 448 -21.00 4.58 17.87
CA ASN A 448 -21.37 3.92 16.62
C ASN A 448 -20.34 2.83 16.29
N ASP A 449 -20.73 1.89 15.43
CA ASP A 449 -19.78 0.92 14.87
C ASP A 449 -19.03 1.59 13.70
N ALA A 450 -17.72 1.75 13.84
CA ALA A 450 -16.88 2.45 12.87
C ALA A 450 -15.98 1.47 12.12
N THR A 451 -16.16 1.38 10.81
CA THR A 451 -15.55 0.34 9.97
C THR A 451 -14.87 0.91 8.73
N ARG A 452 -14.11 0.06 8.02
CA ARG A 452 -13.45 0.35 6.74
C ARG A 452 -12.64 1.66 6.76
N PRO A 453 -11.68 1.80 7.71
CA PRO A 453 -10.86 2.98 7.74
C PRO A 453 -9.91 3.01 6.55
N ASP A 454 -9.54 4.21 6.13
CA ASP A 454 -8.50 4.44 5.14
C ASP A 454 -7.71 5.71 5.49
N ILE A 455 -6.48 5.81 5.01
CA ILE A 455 -5.56 6.89 5.33
C ILE A 455 -4.80 7.39 4.10
N THR A 456 -4.68 8.71 3.97
CA THR A 456 -3.83 9.34 2.98
C THR A 456 -3.15 10.58 3.52
N PHE A 457 -2.11 11.06 2.84
CA PHE A 457 -1.42 12.30 3.20
C PHE A 457 -1.62 13.37 2.13
N SER A 458 -2.10 14.55 2.56
CA SER A 458 -2.00 15.77 1.77
C SER A 458 -0.85 16.61 2.28
N GLY A 459 0.30 16.51 1.61
CA GLY A 459 1.55 17.11 2.07
C GLY A 459 2.01 16.48 3.39
N ASN A 460 1.86 17.22 4.50
CA ASN A 460 2.29 16.77 5.84
C ASN A 460 1.11 16.54 6.80
N VAL A 461 -0.11 16.47 6.26
CA VAL A 461 -1.34 16.31 7.03
C VAL A 461 -1.94 14.94 6.70
N PRO A 462 -2.07 14.04 7.68
CA PRO A 462 -2.80 12.79 7.52
C PRO A 462 -4.30 13.07 7.51
N TYR A 463 -4.99 12.52 6.52
CA TYR A 463 -6.44 12.45 6.43
C TYR A 463 -6.85 10.99 6.64
N ILE A 464 -7.83 10.78 7.50
CA ILE A 464 -8.42 9.47 7.78
C ILE A 464 -9.89 9.52 7.37
N SER A 465 -10.35 8.51 6.65
CA SER A 465 -11.77 8.27 6.38
C SER A 465 -12.22 6.95 6.99
N TRP A 466 -13.51 6.83 7.30
CA TRP A 466 -14.13 5.59 7.79
C TRP A 466 -15.64 5.64 7.55
N GLN A 467 -16.32 4.52 7.78
CA GLN A 467 -17.77 4.41 7.66
C GLN A 467 -18.39 4.14 9.03
N GLU A 468 -19.58 4.69 9.29
CA GLU A 468 -20.38 4.36 10.47
C GLU A 468 -21.81 4.02 10.05
N ALA A 469 -22.43 3.09 10.78
CA ALA A 469 -23.87 2.83 10.67
C ALA A 469 -24.65 3.78 11.58
N ILE A 470 -25.41 4.71 10.98
CA ILE A 470 -26.21 5.72 11.70
C ILE A 470 -27.66 5.64 11.22
N SER A 471 -28.59 5.29 12.12
CA SER A 471 -30.03 5.18 11.80
C SER A 471 -30.31 4.35 10.53
N ASP A 472 -29.68 3.17 10.43
CA ASP A 472 -29.76 2.23 9.30
C ASP A 472 -29.18 2.75 7.96
N ALA A 473 -28.48 3.89 7.96
CA ALA A 473 -27.72 4.38 6.82
C ALA A 473 -26.22 4.21 7.07
N GLN A 474 -25.49 3.75 6.05
CA GLN A 474 -24.03 3.80 6.06
C GLN A 474 -23.57 5.22 5.67
N VAL A 475 -22.73 5.80 6.51
CA VAL A 475 -22.28 7.18 6.37
C VAL A 475 -20.76 7.23 6.43
N THR A 476 -20.15 7.87 5.45
CA THR A 476 -18.70 8.06 5.39
C THR A 476 -18.30 9.34 6.13
N PHE A 477 -17.25 9.25 6.95
CA PHE A 477 -16.64 10.36 7.65
C PHE A 477 -15.21 10.57 7.18
N VAL A 478 -14.75 11.82 7.23
CA VAL A 478 -13.36 12.22 6.96
C VAL A 478 -12.91 13.20 8.02
N GLY A 479 -11.68 13.06 8.50
CA GLY A 479 -11.03 14.04 9.35
C GLY A 479 -9.52 14.04 9.17
N HIS A 480 -8.84 14.99 9.80
CA HIS A 480 -7.40 15.13 9.70
C HIS A 480 -6.75 15.55 11.01
N PHE A 481 -5.44 15.32 11.13
CA PHE A 481 -4.67 15.82 12.29
C PHE A 481 -4.01 17.17 12.02
N GLU A 482 -4.18 18.09 12.97
CA GLU A 482 -3.45 19.35 13.07
C GLU A 482 -2.50 19.34 14.29
N GLY A 483 -1.70 20.40 14.45
CA GLY A 483 -0.84 20.60 15.65
C GLY A 483 0.46 19.78 15.67
N GLY A 484 0.60 18.81 14.76
CA GLY A 484 1.81 17.98 14.62
C GLY A 484 1.99 16.98 15.76
N ALA A 485 3.15 16.32 15.83
CA ALA A 485 3.37 15.18 16.73
C ALA A 485 3.33 15.54 18.24
N GLY A 486 3.66 16.79 18.61
CA GLY A 486 3.75 17.20 20.02
C GLY A 486 2.42 17.61 20.66
N ALA A 487 1.41 17.90 19.83
CA ALA A 487 0.07 18.27 20.27
C ALA A 487 -0.94 17.96 19.15
N PRO A 488 -1.12 16.67 18.80
CA PRO A 488 -2.05 16.30 17.74
C PRO A 488 -3.48 16.65 18.14
N VAL A 489 -4.20 17.29 17.24
CA VAL A 489 -5.63 17.55 17.38
C VAL A 489 -6.32 16.97 16.16
N PHE A 490 -7.25 16.04 16.37
CA PHE A 490 -8.07 15.50 15.30
C PHE A 490 -9.25 16.44 15.00
N GLN A 491 -9.39 16.84 13.74
CA GLN A 491 -10.48 17.67 13.25
C GLN A 491 -11.38 16.82 12.35
N LEU A 492 -12.68 16.80 12.65
CA LEU A 492 -13.66 16.15 11.80
C LEU A 492 -14.11 17.09 10.68
N ASP A 493 -13.77 16.76 9.44
CA ASP A 493 -14.07 17.58 8.26
C ASP A 493 -15.51 17.43 7.79
N THR A 494 -16.13 16.28 8.10
CA THR A 494 -17.52 15.95 7.73
C THR A 494 -18.37 15.69 8.98
N PRO A 495 -18.70 16.72 9.79
CA PRO A 495 -19.39 16.52 11.06
C PRO A 495 -20.81 15.95 10.94
N SER A 496 -21.45 16.11 9.77
CA SER A 496 -22.74 15.50 9.44
C SER A 496 -22.61 14.15 8.71
N GLY A 497 -21.38 13.73 8.42
CA GLY A 497 -21.08 12.62 7.52
C GLY A 497 -21.51 12.85 6.07
N ILE A 498 -21.08 11.95 5.20
CA ILE A 498 -21.42 11.86 3.78
C ILE A 498 -22.23 10.58 3.59
N PRO A 499 -23.54 10.64 3.35
CA PRO A 499 -24.35 9.44 3.14
C PRO A 499 -23.84 8.65 1.93
N ASN A 500 -23.66 7.35 2.07
CA ASN A 500 -23.43 6.49 0.92
C ASN A 500 -24.69 6.50 0.04
N SER A 501 -24.53 6.62 -1.27
CA SER A 501 -25.64 6.37 -2.19
C SER A 501 -26.08 4.92 -1.98
N GLY A 502 -27.38 4.67 -1.74
CA GLY A 502 -27.91 3.34 -1.41
C GLY A 502 -27.89 2.31 -2.55
N PHE A 503 -26.86 2.35 -3.40
CA PHE A 503 -26.48 1.30 -4.33
C PHE A 503 -25.36 0.52 -3.65
N GLY A 504 -25.71 -0.66 -3.14
CA GLY A 504 -24.81 -1.62 -2.50
C GLY A 504 -25.37 -3.01 -2.67
#